data_AF-A0A316DVL6-F1
#
_entry.id   AF-A0A316DVL6-F1
#
_cell.length_a   1.000
_cell.length_b   1.000
_cell.length_c   1.000
_cell.angle_alpha   90.00
_cell.angle_beta   90.00
_cell.angle_gamma   90.00
#
_symmetry.space_group_name_H-M   'P 1'
#
loop_
_entity.id
_entity.type
_entity.pdbx_description
1 polymer ?
#
loop_
_entity_poly.entity_id
_entity_poly.type
_entity_poly.pdbx_seq_one_letter_code
_entity_poly.pdbx_strand_id
1 'polypeptide(L)'
;MVLTLASSLKVAGTLGYYALFTDDFIERYCENKERPELHCDGKCYLAKMLLQESKDDNPPINVELLKNETVLFLEKSPAFDFNVGREPTMANYHYTNNYDYNFQKKEIHPPRS
;
A
#
# COMPACT_ATOMS: atom_id res chain seq x y z
N MET A 1 -6.08 7.38 -7.70
CA MET A 1 -5.83 8.80 -8.02
C MET A 1 -4.44 9.26 -7.60
N VAL A 2 -4.01 9.08 -6.34
CA VAL A 2 -2.63 9.43 -5.91
C VAL A 2 -1.57 8.63 -6.66
N LEU A 3 -1.79 7.32 -6.86
CA LEU A 3 -0.86 6.44 -7.58
C LEU A 3 -0.64 6.86 -9.04
N THR A 4 -1.72 7.18 -9.76
CA THR A 4 -1.64 7.66 -11.15
C THR A 4 -0.95 9.01 -11.23
N LEU A 5 -1.22 9.92 -10.28
CA LEU A 5 -0.57 11.23 -10.22
C LEU A 5 0.95 11.10 -10.00
N ALA A 6 1.36 10.20 -9.10
CA ALA A 6 2.78 9.94 -8.82
C ALA A 6 3.49 9.37 -10.04
N SER A 7 2.85 8.45 -10.78
CA SER A 7 3.41 7.91 -12.02
C SER A 7 3.58 9.00 -13.09
N SER A 8 2.56 9.81 -13.33
CA SER A 8 2.64 10.94 -14.27
C SER A 8 3.71 11.96 -13.88
N LEU A 9 3.84 12.27 -12.58
CA LEU A 9 4.85 13.19 -12.06
C LEU A 9 6.27 12.68 -12.30
N LYS A 10 6.50 11.37 -12.13
CA LYS A 10 7.80 10.74 -12.42
C LYS A 10 8.18 10.90 -13.90
N VAL A 11 7.26 10.58 -14.81
CA VAL A 11 7.50 10.70 -16.26
C VAL A 11 7.77 12.16 -16.64
N ALA A 12 6.96 13.09 -16.11
CA ALA A 12 7.16 14.52 -16.33
C ALA A 12 8.51 15.01 -15.78
N GLY A 13 8.92 14.54 -14.61
CA GLY A 13 10.23 14.87 -14.02
C GLY A 13 11.40 14.38 -14.88
N THR A 14 11.35 13.13 -15.35
CA THR A 14 12.38 12.56 -16.24
C THR A 14 12.48 13.33 -17.55
N LEU A 15 11.35 13.61 -18.21
CA LEU A 15 11.33 14.39 -19.45
C LEU A 15 11.79 15.84 -19.22
N GLY A 16 11.38 16.45 -18.10
CA GLY A 16 11.81 17.79 -17.72
C GLY A 16 13.31 17.87 -17.48
N TYR A 17 13.90 16.90 -16.77
CA TYR A 17 15.34 16.83 -16.57
C TYR A 17 16.10 16.69 -17.90
N TYR A 18 15.65 15.79 -18.79
CA TYR A 18 16.24 15.63 -20.12
C TYR A 18 16.15 16.91 -20.96
N ALA A 19 15.00 17.59 -20.95
CA ALA A 19 14.79 18.80 -21.75
C ALA A 19 15.55 20.03 -21.24
N LEU A 20 15.74 20.14 -19.92
CA LEU A 20 16.44 21.28 -19.30
C LEU A 20 17.96 21.08 -19.27
N PHE A 21 18.43 19.84 -19.18
CA PHE A 21 19.84 19.50 -18.97
C PHE A 21 20.32 18.46 -19.99
N THR A 22 20.03 18.68 -21.28
CA THR A 22 20.31 17.70 -22.34
C THR A 22 21.80 17.38 -22.47
N ASP A 23 22.70 18.38 -22.40
CA ASP A 23 24.14 18.16 -22.55
C ASP A 23 24.71 17.29 -21.43
N ASP A 24 24.39 17.62 -20.17
CA ASP A 24 24.76 16.83 -18.99
C ASP A 24 24.16 15.41 -19.05
N PHE A 25 22.92 15.30 -19.54
CA PHE A 25 22.27 14.01 -19.72
C PHE A 25 23.00 13.15 -20.77
N ILE A 26 23.37 13.71 -21.91
CA ILE A 26 24.12 13.01 -22.96
C ILE A 26 25.50 12.58 -22.42
N GLU A 27 26.19 13.49 -21.73
CA GLU A 27 27.49 13.21 -21.14
C GLU A 27 27.42 12.09 -20.09
N ARG A 28 26.35 12.00 -19.30
CA ARG A 28 26.26 10.97 -18.26
C ARG A 28 25.72 9.63 -18.76
N TYR A 29 24.77 9.65 -19.69
CA TYR A 29 23.94 8.48 -19.99
C TYR A 29 24.08 7.93 -21.40
N CYS A 30 24.73 8.64 -22.33
CA CYS A 30 24.90 8.10 -23.68
C CYS A 30 25.92 6.95 -23.69
N GLU A 31 25.51 5.79 -24.19
CA GLU A 31 26.35 4.59 -24.32
C GLU A 31 27.27 4.63 -25.54
N ASN A 32 26.85 5.30 -26.62
CA ASN A 32 27.55 5.33 -27.92
C ASN A 32 28.28 6.66 -28.17
N LYS A 33 29.04 7.16 -27.18
CA LYS A 33 29.77 8.44 -27.33
C LYS A 33 30.83 8.40 -28.43
N GLU A 34 31.42 7.24 -28.68
CA GLU A 34 32.46 7.04 -29.70
C GLU A 34 31.88 6.82 -31.11
N ARG A 35 30.56 6.72 -31.25
CA ARG A 35 29.84 6.45 -32.51
C ARG A 35 28.73 7.48 -32.76
N PRO A 36 29.08 8.74 -33.05
CA PRO A 36 28.11 9.83 -33.24
C PRO A 36 27.13 9.56 -34.41
N GLU A 37 27.50 8.74 -35.39
CA GLU A 37 26.66 8.31 -36.50
C GLU A 37 25.41 7.52 -36.08
N LEU A 38 25.39 6.99 -34.85
CA LEU A 38 24.24 6.27 -34.29
C LEU A 38 23.19 7.18 -33.65
N HIS A 39 23.42 8.51 -33.62
CA HIS A 39 22.45 9.51 -33.15
C HIS A 39 21.86 9.22 -31.76
N CYS A 40 22.71 8.77 -30.83
CA CYS A 40 22.32 8.46 -29.45
C CYS A 40 21.57 9.62 -28.80
N ASP A 41 22.18 10.82 -28.75
CA ASP A 41 21.63 12.05 -28.17
C ASP A 41 20.93 11.85 -26.80
N GLY A 42 21.37 10.86 -26.00
CA GLY A 42 20.72 10.46 -24.75
C GLY A 42 19.38 9.71 -24.91
N LYS A 43 18.82 9.63 -26.12
CA LYS A 43 17.52 9.01 -26.44
C LYS A 43 17.48 7.52 -26.08
N CYS A 44 18.58 6.79 -26.29
CA CYS A 44 18.67 5.36 -25.96
C CYS A 44 18.42 5.11 -24.47
N TYR A 45 19.07 5.88 -23.60
CA TYR A 45 18.90 5.74 -22.16
C TYR A 45 17.56 6.31 -21.69
N LEU A 46 17.11 7.43 -22.27
CA LEU A 46 15.77 7.98 -21.99
C LEU A 46 14.67 6.94 -22.28
N ALA A 47 14.75 6.23 -23.40
CA ALA A 47 13.82 5.16 -23.74
C ALA A 47 13.85 4.02 -22.70
N LYS A 48 15.04 3.59 -22.26
CA LYS A 48 15.18 2.59 -21.18
C LYS A 48 14.53 3.05 -19.88
N MET A 49 14.64 4.33 -19.52
CA MET A 49 13.99 4.88 -18.31
C MET A 49 12.47 4.93 -18.44
N LEU A 50 11.93 5.29 -19.61
CA LEU A 50 10.49 5.41 -19.85
C LEU A 50 9.79 4.06 -20.00
N LEU A 51 10.47 3.08 -20.61
CA LEU A 51 9.95 1.72 -20.83
C LEU A 51 10.26 0.77 -19.66
N GLN A 52 10.97 1.25 -18.63
CA GLN A 52 11.40 0.46 -17.46
C GLN A 52 12.24 -0.79 -17.82
N GLU A 53 12.84 -0.85 -19.02
CA GLU A 53 13.59 -2.01 -19.53
C GLU A 53 15.03 -2.14 -18.99
N SER A 54 15.39 -1.39 -17.95
CA SER A 54 16.77 -1.39 -17.44
C SER A 54 17.12 -2.73 -16.76
N LYS A 55 17.77 -3.63 -17.51
CA LYS A 55 18.41 -4.86 -17.01
C LYS A 55 19.86 -4.64 -16.55
N ASP A 56 20.24 -3.39 -16.27
CA ASP A 56 21.61 -3.07 -15.90
C ASP A 56 21.83 -3.31 -14.41
N ASP A 57 22.92 -4.00 -14.06
CA ASP A 57 23.25 -4.39 -12.68
C ASP A 57 23.79 -3.20 -11.86
N ASN A 58 24.27 -2.14 -12.51
CA ASN A 58 24.75 -0.90 -11.89
C ASN A 58 24.32 0.35 -12.68
N PRO A 59 23.04 0.74 -12.60
CA PRO A 59 22.54 1.88 -13.35
C PRO A 59 23.12 3.21 -12.79
N PRO A 60 23.50 4.17 -13.66
CA PRO A 60 24.12 5.44 -13.26
C PRO A 60 23.20 6.36 -12.44
N ILE A 61 21.88 6.16 -12.52
CA ILE A 61 20.89 6.68 -11.58
C ILE A 61 20.28 5.48 -10.85
N ASN A 62 19.87 5.65 -9.60
CA ASN A 62 18.97 4.71 -8.93
C ASN A 62 17.62 4.68 -9.68
N VAL A 63 17.56 3.88 -10.76
CA VAL A 63 16.36 3.60 -11.55
C VAL A 63 15.38 2.75 -10.78
N GLU A 64 15.70 2.29 -9.57
CA GLU A 64 14.80 1.57 -8.68
C GLU A 64 13.57 2.44 -8.34
N LEU A 65 13.76 3.76 -8.16
CA LEU A 65 12.66 4.71 -8.00
C LEU A 65 11.73 4.79 -9.24
N LEU A 66 12.28 4.55 -10.42
CA LEU A 66 11.60 4.56 -11.72
C LEU A 66 10.99 3.19 -12.06
N LYS A 67 11.58 2.08 -11.58
CA LYS A 67 11.18 0.69 -11.83
C LYS A 67 9.93 0.24 -11.08
N ASN A 68 9.48 0.98 -10.06
CA ASN A 68 8.29 0.58 -9.32
C ASN A 68 7.06 0.54 -10.25
N GLU A 69 6.71 -0.66 -10.72
CA GLU A 69 5.48 -0.94 -11.44
C GLU A 69 4.30 -0.61 -10.52
N THR A 70 3.49 0.38 -10.92
CA THR A 70 2.27 0.70 -10.19
C THR A 70 1.16 -0.25 -10.65
N VAL A 71 0.98 -1.36 -9.93
CA VAL A 71 -0.16 -2.27 -10.14
C VAL A 71 -1.42 -1.62 -9.58
N LEU A 72 -2.35 -1.23 -10.47
CA LEU A 72 -3.64 -0.66 -10.08
C LEU A 72 -4.70 -1.77 -10.09
N PHE A 73 -5.09 -2.25 -8.91
CA PHE A 73 -6.20 -3.18 -8.76
C PHE A 73 -7.49 -2.40 -8.47
N LEU A 74 -8.39 -2.35 -9.45
CA LEU A 74 -9.71 -1.73 -9.30
C LEU A 74 -10.75 -2.82 -9.09
N GLU A 75 -11.00 -3.18 -7.84
CA GLU A 75 -12.12 -4.04 -7.49
C GLU A 75 -13.32 -3.19 -7.07
N LYS A 76 -14.47 -3.41 -7.71
CA LYS A 76 -15.72 -2.76 -7.31
C LYS A 76 -16.16 -3.40 -6.01
N SER A 77 -16.23 -2.64 -4.91
CA SER A 77 -16.74 -3.17 -3.65
C SER A 77 -18.16 -3.66 -3.83
N PRO A 78 -18.52 -4.85 -3.31
CA PRO A 78 -19.93 -5.25 -3.26
C PRO A 78 -20.71 -4.23 -2.44
N ALA A 79 -21.86 -3.79 -2.97
CA ALA A 79 -22.79 -2.97 -2.22
C ALA A 79 -23.48 -3.86 -1.19
N PHE A 80 -23.33 -3.55 0.10
CA PHE A 80 -24.06 -4.21 1.18
C PHE A 80 -25.27 -3.36 1.55
N ASP A 81 -26.45 -3.98 1.54
CA ASP A 81 -27.67 -3.35 2.02
C ASP A 81 -28.11 -4.06 3.31
N PHE A 82 -28.04 -3.35 4.44
CA PHE A 82 -28.44 -3.87 5.73
C PHE A 82 -29.91 -3.54 5.96
N ASN A 83 -30.79 -4.43 5.53
CA ASN A 83 -32.18 -4.40 5.92
C ASN A 83 -32.29 -4.83 7.40
N VAL A 84 -32.12 -3.87 8.31
CA VAL A 84 -32.46 -4.08 9.73
C VAL A 84 -33.98 -4.10 9.83
N GLY A 85 -34.56 -5.29 9.70
CA GLY A 85 -35.92 -5.54 10.13
C GLY A 85 -36.04 -5.22 11.61
N ARG A 86 -36.81 -4.18 11.96
CA ARG A 86 -37.20 -3.95 13.36
C ARG A 86 -38.24 -5.01 13.72
N GLU A 87 -37.79 -6.16 14.19
CA GLU A 87 -38.63 -7.02 15.02
C GLU A 87 -38.88 -6.27 16.35
N PRO A 88 -40.11 -5.87 16.69
CA PRO A 88 -40.39 -5.38 18.03
C PRO A 88 -40.32 -6.56 18.99
N THR A 89 -39.13 -6.89 19.48
CA THR A 89 -38.99 -7.85 20.57
C THR A 89 -39.43 -7.18 21.87
N MET A 90 -40.73 -7.27 22.16
CA MET A 90 -41.18 -7.22 23.55
C MET A 90 -40.67 -8.48 24.24
N ALA A 91 -39.40 -8.47 24.63
CA ALA A 91 -38.83 -9.55 25.40
C ALA A 91 -39.33 -9.40 26.85
N ASN A 92 -40.36 -10.18 27.20
CA ASN A 92 -40.84 -10.30 28.56
C ASN A 92 -39.85 -11.14 29.37
N TYR A 93 -38.77 -10.50 29.83
CA TYR A 93 -37.83 -11.15 30.74
C TYR A 93 -38.45 -11.24 32.13
N HIS A 94 -38.80 -12.46 32.54
CA HIS A 94 -39.20 -12.74 33.92
C HIS A 94 -38.00 -13.33 34.68
N TYR A 95 -37.53 -12.59 35.70
CA TYR A 95 -36.55 -13.08 36.65
C TYR A 95 -37.24 -13.84 37.78
N THR A 96 -36.84 -15.08 38.01
CA THR A 96 -37.32 -15.89 39.13
C THR A 96 -36.14 -16.23 40.02
N ASN A 97 -36.16 -15.75 41.26
CA ASN A 97 -35.16 -16.09 42.26
C ASN A 97 -35.64 -17.28 43.10
N ASN A 98 -35.01 -18.44 42.92
CA ASN A 98 -35.30 -19.65 43.69
C ASN A 98 -34.32 -19.83 44.87
N TYR A 99 -33.68 -18.77 45.34
CA TYR A 99 -32.78 -18.84 46.48
C TYR A 99 -33.56 -19.23 47.73
N ASP A 100 -33.15 -20.34 48.33
CA ASP A 100 -33.60 -20.76 49.65
C ASP A 100 -32.38 -20.86 50.58
N TYR A 101 -32.44 -20.13 51.68
CA TYR A 101 -31.32 -20.06 52.62
C TYR A 101 -31.34 -21.27 53.54
N ASN A 102 -30.42 -22.21 53.32
CA ASN A 102 -30.25 -23.34 54.22
C ASN A 102 -29.26 -22.99 55.34
N PHE A 103 -29.79 -22.61 56.51
CA PHE A 103 -28.98 -22.38 57.70
C PHE A 103 -28.50 -23.71 58.29
N GLN A 104 -27.22 -24.04 58.10
CA GLN A 104 -26.58 -25.09 58.86
C GLN A 104 -25.85 -24.51 60.07
N LYS A 105 -26.39 -24.78 61.26
CA LYS A 105 -25.77 -24.39 62.53
C LYS A 105 -24.46 -25.14 62.68
N LYS A 106 -23.33 -24.44 62.60
CA LYS A 106 -22.01 -25.00 62.91
C LYS A 106 -21.94 -25.30 64.41
N GLU A 107 -21.71 -26.56 64.77
CA GLU A 107 -21.45 -26.92 66.17
C GLU A 107 -20.07 -26.40 66.58
N ILE A 108 -20.06 -25.48 67.55
CA ILE A 108 -18.83 -24.91 68.08
C ILE A 108 -18.45 -25.74 69.30
N HIS A 109 -17.39 -26.53 69.19
CA HIS A 109 -16.84 -27.25 70.34
C HIS A 109 -15.94 -26.32 71.17
N PRO A 110 -15.95 -26.46 72.51
CA PRO A 110 -15.11 -25.64 73.38
C PRO A 110 -13.61 -25.93 73.15
N PRO A 111 -12.73 -24.94 73.40
CA PRO A 111 -11.29 -25.13 73.29
C PRO A 111 -10.80 -26.15 74.31
N ARG A 112 -9.84 -26.99 73.90
CA ARG A 112 -9.22 -27.98 74.78
C ARG A 112 -8.21 -27.30 75.69
N SER A 113 -8.30 -27.58 77.01
CA SER A 113 -7.33 -27.15 78.02
C SER A 113 -6.03 -27.93 77.92
#